data_AF-A0A246GGW0-F1
#
_entry.id   AF-A0A246GGW0-F1
#
_cell.length_a   1.000
_cell.length_b   1.000
_cell.length_c   1.000
_cell.angle_alpha   90.00
_cell.angle_beta   90.00
_cell.angle_gamma   90.00
#
_symmetry.space_group_name_H-M   'P 1'
#
loop_
_entity.id
_entity.type
_entity.pdbx_description
1 polymer ?
#
loop_
_entity_poly.entity_id
_entity_poly.type
_entity_poly.pdbx_seq_one_letter_code
_entity_poly.pdbx_strand_id
1 'polypeptide(L)'
;MKKIFLYLSIITPSSCKHEWFLRSEIKGQVFNSDNKPIDALIATVPVEGEQMEKVVKTNEGGFYFPKITIKEWSFLGMEKPKAPPTTNKIVIVAKRFKNDTIDYTDNYSKNGVINLGKIILEKEKP
;
A
#
# COMPACT_ATOMS: atom_id res chain seq x y z
N MET A 1 39.13 -45.78 29.20
CA MET A 1 37.99 -45.70 28.27
C MET A 1 37.85 -44.27 27.79
N LYS A 2 38.08 -43.99 26.49
CA LYS A 2 38.03 -42.64 25.92
C LYS A 2 36.57 -42.25 25.65
N LYS A 3 36.07 -41.20 26.30
CA LYS A 3 34.76 -40.60 26.01
C LYS A 3 34.89 -39.74 24.76
N ILE A 4 34.33 -40.21 23.65
CA ILE A 4 34.15 -39.39 22.44
C ILE A 4 32.97 -38.47 22.73
N PHE A 5 33.26 -37.20 23.03
CA PHE A 5 32.24 -36.16 23.07
C PHE A 5 31.86 -35.83 21.63
N LEU A 6 30.76 -36.43 21.18
CA LEU A 6 30.15 -36.11 19.89
C LEU A 6 29.50 -34.72 20.02
N TYR A 7 30.21 -33.67 19.60
CA TYR A 7 29.62 -32.34 19.47
C TYR A 7 28.69 -32.35 18.27
N LEU A 8 27.41 -32.63 18.51
CA LEU A 8 26.35 -32.52 17.52
C LEU A 8 26.07 -31.02 17.31
N SER A 9 26.75 -30.41 16.36
CA SER A 9 26.47 -29.04 15.94
C SER A 9 25.07 -29.02 15.33
N ILE A 10 24.06 -28.63 16.12
CA ILE A 10 22.71 -28.38 15.62
C ILE A 10 22.82 -27.13 14.75
N ILE A 11 23.00 -27.33 13.45
CA ILE A 11 22.81 -26.28 12.46
C ILE A 11 21.30 -26.10 12.37
N THR A 12 20.72 -25.28 13.25
CA THR A 12 19.36 -24.81 13.00
C THR A 12 19.44 -23.95 11.75
N PRO A 13 18.80 -24.32 10.62
CA PRO A 13 18.59 -23.33 9.57
C PRO A 13 17.84 -22.20 10.27
N SER A 14 18.47 -21.03 10.36
CA SER A 14 17.83 -19.83 10.88
C SER A 14 16.74 -19.47 9.87
N SER A 15 15.58 -20.11 10.00
CA SER A 15 14.38 -19.70 9.33
C SER A 15 14.13 -18.30 9.85
N CYS A 16 14.34 -17.30 9.00
CA CYS A 16 14.05 -15.91 9.30
C CYS A 16 12.77 -15.60 8.56
N LYS A 17 11.79 -15.05 9.27
CA LYS A 17 10.58 -14.52 8.64
C LYS A 17 11.00 -13.36 7.75
N HIS A 18 10.82 -13.50 6.45
CA HIS A 18 11.13 -12.45 5.48
C HIS A 18 9.85 -11.69 5.14
N GLU A 19 9.93 -10.36 5.07
CA GLU A 19 8.82 -9.48 4.69
C GLU A 19 9.15 -8.86 3.34
N TRP A 20 8.40 -9.24 2.30
CA TRP A 20 8.51 -8.67 0.96
C TRP A 20 7.49 -7.54 0.79
N PHE A 21 7.95 -6.36 0.39
CA PHE A 21 7.07 -5.22 0.11
C PHE A 21 6.46 -5.32 -1.29
N LEU A 22 5.13 -5.33 -1.36
CA LEU A 22 4.39 -5.33 -2.64
C LEU A 22 3.94 -3.94 -3.03
N ARG A 23 3.32 -3.22 -2.10
CA ARG A 23 2.84 -1.85 -2.27
C ARG A 23 3.13 -1.03 -1.02
N SER A 24 3.54 0.21 -1.22
CA SER A 24 3.67 1.19 -0.14
C SER A 24 2.30 1.50 0.48
N GLU A 25 2.30 2.01 1.71
CA GLU A 25 1.14 2.73 2.24
C GLU A 25 0.87 3.94 1.36
N ILE A 26 -0.40 4.25 1.10
CA ILE A 26 -0.78 5.45 0.35
C ILE A 26 -1.69 6.28 1.24
N LYS A 27 -1.43 7.58 1.35
CA LYS A 27 -2.29 8.48 2.12
C LYS A 27 -2.45 9.83 1.45
N GLY A 28 -3.57 10.48 1.74
CA GLY A 28 -3.86 11.82 1.26
C GLY A 28 -5.08 12.39 1.97
N GLN A 29 -5.49 13.56 1.52
CA GLN A 29 -6.67 14.25 2.03
C GLN A 29 -7.43 14.89 0.87
N VAL A 30 -8.76 14.86 0.93
CA VAL A 30 -9.63 15.41 -0.10
C VAL A 30 -10.34 16.66 0.41
N PHE A 31 -10.19 17.76 -0.32
CA PHE A 31 -10.76 19.06 0.01
C PHE A 31 -11.50 19.65 -1.18
N ASN A 32 -12.35 20.64 -0.92
CA ASN A 32 -12.90 21.50 -1.97
C ASN A 32 -12.01 22.73 -2.21
N SER A 33 -12.39 23.56 -3.20
CA SER A 33 -11.74 24.83 -3.52
C SER A 33 -11.68 25.82 -2.34
N ASP A 34 -12.59 25.70 -1.37
CA ASP A 34 -12.63 26.53 -0.16
C ASP A 34 -11.75 25.96 0.97
N ASN A 35 -10.92 24.94 0.66
CA ASN A 35 -10.05 24.22 1.59
C ASN A 35 -10.81 23.59 2.79
N LYS A 36 -12.07 23.21 2.57
CA LYS A 36 -12.87 22.41 3.51
C LYS A 36 -12.81 20.93 3.14
N PRO A 37 -12.65 20.02 4.12
CA PRO A 37 -12.62 18.60 3.84
C PRO A 37 -13.96 18.13 3.28
N ILE A 38 -13.92 17.18 2.35
CA ILE A 38 -15.13 16.65 1.72
C ILE A 38 -15.20 15.14 1.82
N ASP A 39 -16.42 14.63 1.90
CA ASP A 39 -16.69 13.20 1.84
C ASP A 39 -16.56 12.69 0.41
N ALA A 40 -15.55 11.86 0.18
CA ALA A 40 -15.33 11.16 -1.08
C ALA A 40 -15.27 9.64 -0.87
N LEU A 41 -15.70 8.89 -1.87
CA LEU A 41 -15.38 7.48 -2.05
C LEU A 41 -14.07 7.40 -2.81
N ILE A 42 -13.11 6.67 -2.27
CA ILE A 42 -11.78 6.52 -2.87
C ILE A 42 -11.51 5.03 -3.00
N ALA A 43 -11.08 4.61 -4.19
CA ALA A 43 -10.81 3.22 -4.47
C ALA A 43 -9.62 3.09 -5.42
N THR A 44 -8.91 1.96 -5.34
CA THR A 44 -7.87 1.63 -6.30
C THR A 44 -8.49 1.24 -7.65
N VAL A 45 -7.82 1.55 -8.76
CA VAL A 45 -8.22 1.07 -10.09
C VAL A 45 -7.57 -0.30 -10.30
N PRO A 46 -8.30 -1.42 -10.19
CA PRO A 46 -7.67 -2.74 -10.22
C PRO A 46 -6.99 -3.00 -11.57
N VAL A 47 -5.81 -3.62 -11.52
CA VAL A 47 -5.17 -4.25 -12.68
C VAL A 47 -5.53 -5.74 -12.75
N GLU A 48 -5.15 -6.43 -13.83
CA GLU A 48 -5.49 -7.84 -14.02
C GLU A 48 -5.05 -8.71 -12.83
N GLY A 49 -6.00 -9.42 -12.23
CA GLY A 49 -5.78 -10.25 -11.04
C GLY A 49 -5.77 -9.52 -9.70
N GLU A 50 -5.92 -8.19 -9.67
CA GLU A 50 -6.03 -7.39 -8.44
C GLU A 50 -7.50 -7.15 -8.06
N GLN A 51 -7.83 -7.27 -6.78
CA GLN A 51 -9.15 -6.86 -6.27
C GLN A 51 -9.16 -5.35 -6.01
N MET A 52 -10.27 -4.70 -6.36
CA MET A 52 -10.48 -3.30 -6.01
C MET A 52 -10.48 -3.14 -4.48
N GLU A 53 -9.62 -2.25 -3.99
CA GLU A 53 -9.57 -1.89 -2.58
C GLU A 53 -10.31 -0.57 -2.38
N LYS A 54 -11.18 -0.53 -1.37
CA LYS A 54 -11.82 0.71 -0.93
C LYS A 54 -11.04 1.29 0.23
N VAL A 55 -10.98 2.62 0.26
CA VAL A 55 -10.16 3.32 1.25
C VAL A 55 -10.69 3.18 2.67
N VAL A 56 -9.78 3.22 3.65
CA VAL A 56 -10.15 3.49 5.03
C VAL A 56 -10.22 5.00 5.22
N LYS A 57 -11.44 5.52 5.42
CA LYS A 57 -11.64 6.94 5.72
C LYS A 57 -11.04 7.27 7.09
N THR A 58 -10.32 8.39 7.16
CA THR A 58 -9.91 9.00 8.42
C THR A 58 -10.69 10.29 8.65
N ASN A 59 -10.60 10.83 9.86
CA ASN A 59 -11.26 12.10 10.18
C ASN A 59 -10.76 13.21 9.22
N GLU A 60 -11.60 14.23 9.00
CA GLU A 60 -11.22 15.46 8.28
C GLU A 60 -10.86 15.26 6.79
N GLY A 61 -11.58 14.38 6.08
CA GLY A 61 -11.40 14.17 4.63
C GLY A 61 -10.11 13.41 4.28
N GLY A 62 -9.42 12.89 5.28
CA GLY A 62 -8.24 12.05 5.10
C GLY A 62 -8.58 10.64 4.65
N PHE A 63 -7.61 10.00 4.01
CA PHE A 63 -7.75 8.64 3.53
C PHE A 63 -6.40 7.92 3.58
N TYR A 64 -6.44 6.60 3.80
CA TYR A 64 -5.25 5.77 3.65
C TYR A 64 -5.56 4.38 3.09
N PHE A 65 -4.61 3.87 2.30
CA PHE A 65 -4.52 2.48 1.89
C PHE A 65 -3.35 1.84 2.64
N PRO A 66 -3.57 0.75 3.40
CA PRO A 66 -2.51 0.09 4.13
C PRO A 66 -1.42 -0.44 3.19
N LYS A 67 -0.21 -0.58 3.73
CA LYS A 67 0.88 -1.27 3.02
C LYS A 67 0.49 -2.72 2.70
N ILE A 68 0.90 -3.22 1.55
CA ILE A 68 0.74 -4.63 1.16
C ILE A 68 2.10 -5.30 1.25
N THR A 69 2.19 -6.36 2.06
CA THR A 69 3.43 -7.12 2.29
C THR A 69 3.16 -8.62 2.31
N ILE A 70 4.04 -9.42 1.70
CA ILE A 70 4.04 -10.87 1.86
C ILE A 70 4.98 -11.22 3.01
N LYS A 71 4.49 -11.98 3.99
CA LYS A 71 5.26 -12.46 5.14
C LYS A 71 5.36 -13.97 5.08
N GLU A 72 6.50 -14.46 4.60
CA GLU A 72 6.72 -15.89 4.43
C GLU A 72 8.03 -16.32 5.11
N TRP A 73 8.07 -17.58 5.52
CA TRP A 73 9.32 -18.20 5.92
C TRP A 73 10.08 -18.55 4.66
N SER A 74 11.20 -17.87 4.43
CA SER A 74 12.04 -18.12 3.27
C SER A 74 13.48 -18.37 3.70
N PHE A 75 14.18 -19.18 2.92
CA PHE A 75 15.62 -19.30 3.06
C PHE A 75 16.31 -18.05 2.53
N LEU A 76 17.51 -17.76 3.03
CA LEU A 76 18.35 -16.68 2.50
C LEU A 76 18.63 -16.95 1.01
N GLY A 77 18.38 -15.95 0.16
CA GLY A 77 18.61 -16.04 -1.29
C GLY A 77 17.42 -16.51 -2.13
N MET A 78 16.25 -16.75 -1.53
CA MET A 78 15.02 -16.94 -2.32
C MET A 78 14.62 -15.64 -3.02
N GLU A 79 14.18 -15.76 -4.27
CA GLU A 79 13.62 -14.63 -5.02
C GLU A 79 12.29 -14.17 -4.42
N LYS A 80 11.94 -12.91 -4.71
CA LYS A 80 10.65 -12.34 -4.33
C LYS A 80 9.53 -13.21 -4.93
N PRO A 81 8.54 -13.66 -4.14
CA PRO A 81 7.39 -14.35 -4.70
C PRO A 81 6.70 -13.46 -5.74
N LYS A 82 6.33 -14.06 -6.88
CA LYS A 82 5.55 -13.37 -7.91
C LYS A 82 4.19 -13.01 -7.33
N ALA A 83 4.00 -11.75 -7.00
CA ALA A 83 2.70 -11.19 -6.67
C ALA A 83 2.01 -10.67 -7.93
N PRO A 84 0.67 -10.63 -7.96
CA PRO A 84 -0.04 -9.88 -9.00
C PRO A 84 0.46 -8.43 -9.02
N PRO A 85 0.43 -7.77 -10.20
CA PRO A 85 0.76 -6.36 -10.28
C PRO A 85 -0.17 -5.57 -9.36
N THR A 86 0.37 -4.55 -8.69
CA THR A 86 -0.42 -3.62 -7.89
C THR A 86 -0.63 -2.36 -8.69
N THR A 87 -1.86 -1.86 -8.73
CA THR A 87 -2.16 -0.59 -9.42
C THR A 87 -1.44 0.60 -8.79
N ASN A 88 -1.16 1.60 -9.63
CA ASN A 88 -0.66 2.91 -9.23
C ASN A 88 -1.71 4.02 -9.39
N LYS A 89 -2.99 3.64 -9.49
CA LYS A 89 -4.09 4.58 -9.73
C LYS A 89 -5.16 4.48 -8.66
N ILE A 90 -5.66 5.63 -8.20
CA ILE A 90 -6.86 5.74 -7.38
C ILE A 90 -7.90 6.60 -8.09
N VAL A 91 -9.17 6.24 -7.93
CA VAL A 91 -10.31 7.04 -8.35
C VAL A 91 -10.96 7.66 -7.12
N ILE A 92 -11.32 8.92 -7.23
CA ILE A 92 -11.96 9.72 -6.19
C ILE A 92 -13.32 10.16 -6.72
N VAL A 93 -14.38 9.76 -6.02
CA VAL A 93 -15.77 10.07 -6.36
C VAL A 93 -16.42 10.83 -5.22
N ALA A 94 -16.91 12.03 -5.48
CA ALA A 94 -17.59 12.85 -4.48
C ALA A 94 -18.86 13.47 -5.05
N LYS A 95 -19.94 13.46 -4.26
CA LYS A 95 -21.24 13.96 -4.71
C LYS A 95 -21.19 15.47 -4.90
N ARG A 96 -21.62 15.98 -6.07
CA ARG A 96 -21.58 17.40 -6.48
C ARG A 96 -20.16 17.94 -6.76
N PHE A 97 -19.19 17.06 -6.89
CA PHE A 97 -17.81 17.39 -7.27
C PHE A 97 -17.42 16.61 -8.50
N LYS A 98 -16.52 17.17 -9.29
CA LYS A 98 -15.93 16.46 -10.42
C LYS A 98 -15.07 15.31 -9.89
N ASN A 99 -15.33 14.10 -10.38
CA ASN A 99 -14.52 12.93 -10.06
C ASN A 99 -13.10 13.11 -10.60
N ASP A 100 -12.13 12.50 -9.91
CA ASP A 100 -10.73 12.58 -10.31
C ASP A 100 -10.06 11.20 -10.25
N THR A 101 -9.00 11.02 -11.03
CA THR A 101 -8.15 9.83 -11.02
C THR A 101 -6.71 10.26 -10.84
N ILE A 102 -6.11 9.83 -9.73
CA ILE A 102 -4.71 10.13 -9.43
C ILE A 102 -3.86 8.94 -9.84
N ASP A 103 -2.95 9.17 -10.77
CA ASP A 103 -1.84 8.27 -11.08
C ASP A 103 -0.63 8.68 -10.24
N TYR A 104 -0.14 7.79 -9.39
CA TYR A 104 0.98 8.03 -8.50
C TYR A 104 2.23 7.21 -8.87
N THR A 105 2.35 6.81 -10.15
CA THR A 105 3.51 6.07 -10.65
C THR A 105 4.83 6.81 -10.40
N ASP A 106 4.82 8.14 -10.54
CA ASP A 106 6.02 8.98 -10.37
C ASP A 106 6.24 9.44 -8.91
N ASN A 107 5.35 9.08 -7.99
CA ASN A 107 5.49 9.47 -6.59
C ASN A 107 6.55 8.60 -5.90
N TYR A 108 7.65 9.24 -5.49
CA TYR A 108 8.69 8.56 -4.72
C TYR A 108 8.17 8.11 -3.36
N SER A 109 8.26 6.82 -3.08
CA SER A 109 7.95 6.26 -1.77
C SER A 109 9.06 6.59 -0.78
N LYS A 110 8.72 7.36 0.26
CA LYS A 110 9.64 7.64 1.38
C LYS A 110 9.27 6.75 2.55
N ASN A 111 10.19 5.88 2.98
CA ASN A 111 9.99 4.93 4.08
C ASN A 111 8.76 4.01 3.88
N GLY A 112 8.46 3.62 2.64
CA GLY A 112 7.32 2.75 2.34
C GLY A 112 5.97 3.46 2.39
N VAL A 113 5.97 4.80 2.30
CA VAL A 113 4.77 5.65 2.29
C VAL A 113 4.78 6.57 1.07
N ILE A 114 3.67 6.56 0.33
CA ILE A 114 3.33 7.49 -0.74
C ILE A 114 2.34 8.50 -0.15
N ASN A 115 2.79 9.74 0.01
CA ASN A 115 1.94 10.83 0.49
C ASN A 115 1.49 11.69 -0.70
N LEU A 116 0.21 11.63 -1.03
CA LEU A 116 -0.41 12.39 -2.11
C LEU A 116 -0.79 13.82 -1.69
N GLY A 117 -0.62 14.16 -0.40
CA GLY A 117 -0.90 15.49 0.12
C GLY A 117 -2.40 15.83 0.06
N LYS A 118 -2.68 17.08 -0.33
CA LYS A 118 -4.05 17.60 -0.48
C LYS A 118 -4.50 17.50 -1.92
N ILE A 119 -5.64 16.87 -2.13
CA ILE A 119 -6.32 16.75 -3.41
C ILE A 119 -7.52 17.68 -3.39
N ILE A 120 -7.53 18.66 -4.28
CA ILE A 120 -8.61 19.66 -4.37
C ILE A 120 -9.56 19.25 -5.49
N LEU A 121 -10.82 18.97 -5.15
CA LEU A 121 -11.86 18.71 -6.14
C LEU A 121 -12.64 19.97 -6.48
N GLU A 122 -12.86 20.19 -7.77
CA GLU A 122 -13.73 21.23 -8.28
C GLU A 122 -15.20 20.83 -8.16
N LYS A 123 -16.08 21.81 -7.97
CA LYS A 123 -17.53 21.57 -8.01
C LYS A 123 -17.95 21.16 -9.42
N GLU A 124 -18.87 20.22 -9.49
CA GLU A 124 -19.51 19.87 -10.75
C GLU A 124 -20.32 21.08 -11.24
N LYS A 125 -20.10 21.51 -12.49
CA LYS A 125 -20.89 22.60 -13.06
C LYS A 125 -22.35 22.12 -13.24
N PRO A 126 -23.35 22.96 -12.92
CA PRO A 126 -24.74 22.63 -13.12
C PRO A 126 -25.09 22.35 -14.59
#